data_AF-A0A532CP92-F1
#
_entry.id   AF-A0A532CP92-F1
#
_cell.length_a   1.000
_cell.length_b   1.000
_cell.length_c   1.000
_cell.angle_alpha   90.00
_cell.angle_beta   90.00
_cell.angle_gamma   90.00
#
_symmetry.space_group_name_H-M   'P 1'
#
loop_
_entity.id
_entity.type
_entity.pdbx_description
1 polymer ?
#
loop_
_entity_poly.entity_id
_entity_poly.type
_entity_poly.pdbx_seq_one_letter_code
_entity_poly.pdbx_strand_id
1 'polypeptide(L)'
;ESIKAQPEMASIRTINLAVLAGEIRKLATAIHTEAASTQSDMIADWAARLEATCEAHVHDAHSDDNAVEALRAKLLSLRERTRRFAFEMDFSFLMRKERKLLSIGYRVEEHQLDESCYDLLASEARLTSLFAIAKGDLPTEHWFHLGRPIVEIGFQGALMSWSGSMFEYLMPPLVMKEPQGSILNQTSKLIIKRQIQYGRSKNVPWGISEAAYNARDRELTYQYTNFGVPGLGLKRGLGQNTVIAPYATVLAAQFTPHESVQNLARLRRLGALGRHGFYDAVDFTPQRVPEGTDHAVVLNYMAHHSGMSIAAVADAIFEGRLRDRFHSDPVIESAELLLQERAPRDIPTATVRTEADERSKDETELESPDTRIVLDPLRALRSTSVMSNGRYSVMVTATGSGYSRLGELAVTRWQPDPTEDRLGSYIFLRDASNGDWWS
;
A
#
# COMPACT_ATOMS: atom_id res chain seq x y z
N GLU A 1 -31.25 -16.18 26.41
CA GLU A 1 -30.76 -15.35 27.53
C GLU A 1 -29.24 -15.20 27.47
N SER A 2 -28.76 -13.95 27.45
CA SER A 2 -27.34 -13.60 27.27
C SER A 2 -26.49 -14.01 28.48
N ILE A 3 -25.20 -14.32 28.25
CA ILE A 3 -24.17 -14.58 29.28
C ILE A 3 -24.14 -13.46 30.35
N LYS A 4 -24.50 -12.23 30.00
CA LYS A 4 -24.57 -11.09 30.94
C LYS A 4 -25.65 -11.22 32.01
N ALA A 5 -26.69 -12.04 31.78
CA ALA A 5 -27.82 -12.16 32.70
C ALA A 5 -27.61 -13.23 33.79
N GLN A 6 -26.70 -14.19 33.57
CA GLN A 6 -26.39 -15.29 34.50
C GLN A 6 -24.89 -15.59 34.47
N PRO A 7 -24.05 -14.72 35.06
CA PRO A 7 -22.58 -14.87 35.03
C PRO A 7 -22.11 -16.16 35.72
N GLU A 8 -22.88 -16.67 36.68
CA GLU A 8 -22.60 -17.89 37.45
C GLU A 8 -22.65 -19.15 36.57
N MET A 9 -23.49 -19.11 35.52
CA MET A 9 -23.62 -20.17 34.53
C MET A 9 -22.63 -20.01 33.36
N ALA A 10 -21.81 -18.96 33.35
CA ALA A 10 -20.92 -18.67 32.23
C ALA A 10 -19.90 -19.78 32.02
N SER A 11 -19.25 -20.28 33.09
CA SER A 11 -18.26 -21.37 33.02
C SER A 11 -18.85 -22.64 32.39
N ILE A 12 -20.02 -23.08 32.86
CA ILE A 12 -20.74 -24.25 32.34
C ILE A 12 -21.14 -24.04 30.87
N ARG A 13 -21.64 -22.85 30.52
CA ARG A 13 -22.01 -22.54 29.13
C ARG A 13 -20.79 -22.51 28.21
N THR A 14 -19.64 -22.01 28.65
CA THR A 14 -18.41 -21.99 27.85
C THR A 14 -17.88 -23.40 27.59
N ILE A 15 -17.96 -24.30 28.57
CA ILE A 15 -17.62 -25.73 28.37
C ILE A 15 -18.54 -26.35 27.32
N ASN A 16 -19.86 -26.14 27.43
CA ASN A 16 -20.81 -26.68 26.45
C ASN A 16 -20.54 -26.15 25.04
N LEU A 17 -20.18 -24.88 24.90
CA LEU A 17 -19.79 -24.30 23.61
C LEU A 17 -18.52 -24.94 23.05
N ALA A 18 -17.52 -25.24 23.88
CA ALA A 18 -16.31 -25.94 23.46
C ALA A 18 -16.61 -27.37 22.96
N VAL A 19 -17.48 -28.10 23.65
CA VAL A 19 -17.92 -29.44 23.21
C VAL A 19 -18.62 -29.37 21.85
N LEU A 20 -19.58 -28.44 21.68
CA LEU A 20 -20.27 -28.24 20.42
C LEU A 20 -19.31 -27.82 19.29
N ALA A 21 -18.34 -26.95 19.59
CA ALA A 21 -17.33 -26.54 18.61
C ALA A 21 -16.45 -27.73 18.18
N GLY A 22 -16.10 -28.62 19.10
CA GLY A 22 -15.38 -29.86 18.78
C GLY A 22 -16.19 -30.81 17.90
N GLU A 23 -17.50 -30.93 18.12
CA GLU A 23 -18.39 -31.68 17.22
C GLU A 23 -18.47 -31.06 15.82
N ILE A 24 -18.63 -29.74 15.75
CA ILE A 24 -18.62 -28.98 14.48
C ILE A 24 -17.31 -29.23 13.73
N ARG A 25 -16.16 -29.18 14.42
CA ARG A 25 -14.86 -29.49 13.80
C ARG A 25 -14.81 -30.92 13.27
N LYS A 26 -15.20 -31.92 14.06
CA LYS A 26 -15.20 -33.32 13.61
C LYS A 26 -16.05 -33.50 12.35
N LEU A 27 -17.26 -32.93 12.33
CA LEU A 27 -18.15 -32.97 11.17
C LEU A 27 -17.53 -32.25 9.97
N ALA A 28 -16.98 -31.05 10.16
CA ALA A 28 -16.33 -30.29 9.12
C ALA A 28 -15.13 -31.03 8.50
N THR A 29 -14.29 -31.66 9.35
CA THR A 29 -13.17 -32.48 8.89
C THR A 29 -13.66 -33.69 8.10
N ALA A 30 -14.68 -34.40 8.58
CA ALA A 30 -15.25 -35.54 7.86
C ALA A 30 -15.82 -35.13 6.49
N ILE A 31 -16.55 -34.00 6.43
CA ILE A 31 -17.03 -33.41 5.16
C ILE A 31 -15.86 -33.11 4.22
N HIS A 32 -14.76 -32.54 4.73
CA HIS A 32 -13.60 -32.25 3.92
C HIS A 32 -12.90 -33.51 3.39
N THR A 33 -12.79 -34.56 4.22
CA THR A 33 -12.24 -35.86 3.80
C THR A 33 -13.00 -36.46 2.62
N GLU A 34 -14.34 -36.35 2.62
CA GLU A 34 -15.17 -36.88 1.54
C GLU A 34 -15.23 -35.95 0.31
N ALA A 35 -15.35 -34.64 0.51
CA ALA A 35 -15.57 -33.68 -0.58
C ALA A 35 -14.28 -33.21 -1.26
N ALA A 36 -13.16 -33.16 -0.52
CA ALA A 36 -11.84 -32.73 -0.99
C ALA A 36 -11.84 -31.40 -1.79
N SER A 37 -12.71 -30.46 -1.42
CA SER A 37 -12.87 -29.16 -2.10
C SER A 37 -12.30 -27.99 -1.30
N THR A 38 -12.01 -26.87 -1.96
CA THR A 38 -11.55 -25.62 -1.31
C THR A 38 -12.59 -25.07 -0.33
N GLN A 39 -13.88 -25.21 -0.62
CA GLN A 39 -14.95 -24.79 0.28
C GLN A 39 -14.98 -25.66 1.54
N SER A 40 -14.81 -26.98 1.40
CA SER A 40 -14.79 -27.88 2.55
C SER A 40 -13.54 -27.70 3.42
N ASP A 41 -12.37 -27.40 2.83
CA ASP A 41 -11.16 -27.02 3.57
C ASP A 41 -11.39 -25.74 4.40
N MET A 42 -12.03 -24.74 3.79
CA MET A 42 -12.34 -23.48 4.48
C MET A 42 -13.28 -23.70 5.67
N ILE A 43 -14.29 -24.57 5.54
CA ILE A 43 -15.18 -24.91 6.66
C ILE A 43 -14.39 -25.60 7.77
N ALA A 44 -13.51 -26.54 7.44
CA ALA A 44 -12.68 -27.24 8.42
C ALA A 44 -11.73 -26.30 9.18
N ASP A 45 -11.08 -25.35 8.47
CA ASP A 45 -10.20 -24.34 9.08
C ASP A 45 -10.98 -23.42 10.04
N TRP A 46 -12.14 -22.90 9.62
CA TRP A 46 -12.97 -22.07 10.51
C TRP A 46 -13.51 -22.84 11.71
N ALA A 47 -13.86 -24.12 11.55
CA ALA A 47 -14.30 -24.95 12.65
C ALA A 47 -13.18 -25.22 13.66
N ALA A 48 -11.94 -25.43 13.19
CA ALA A 48 -10.78 -25.56 14.07
C ALA A 48 -10.50 -24.26 14.86
N ARG A 49 -10.62 -23.10 14.22
CA ARG A 49 -10.48 -21.80 14.90
C ARG A 49 -11.59 -21.55 15.92
N LEU A 50 -12.81 -21.98 15.62
CA LEU A 50 -13.94 -21.90 16.55
C LEU A 50 -13.68 -22.74 17.79
N GLU A 51 -13.28 -24.01 17.64
CA GLU A 51 -12.92 -24.90 18.76
C GLU A 51 -11.79 -24.29 19.60
N ALA A 52 -10.69 -23.87 18.97
CA ALA A 52 -9.56 -23.24 19.67
C ALA A 52 -9.98 -21.97 20.43
N THR A 53 -10.90 -21.18 19.88
CA THR A 53 -11.44 -19.98 20.56
C THR A 53 -12.29 -20.35 21.77
N CYS A 54 -13.16 -21.36 21.64
CA CYS A 54 -13.95 -21.86 22.77
C CYS A 54 -13.06 -22.47 23.86
N GLU A 55 -12.05 -23.25 23.50
CA GLU A 55 -11.06 -23.82 24.43
C GLU A 55 -10.30 -22.73 25.18
N ALA A 56 -9.86 -21.67 24.48
CA ALA A 56 -9.21 -20.52 25.13
C ALA A 56 -10.13 -19.86 26.17
N HIS A 57 -11.42 -19.68 25.86
CA HIS A 57 -12.38 -19.15 26.83
C HIS A 57 -12.65 -20.09 28.01
N VAL A 58 -12.62 -21.42 27.81
CA VAL A 58 -12.70 -22.38 28.90
C VAL A 58 -11.47 -22.24 29.82
N HIS A 59 -10.28 -22.13 29.23
CA HIS A 59 -9.04 -21.93 29.99
C HIS A 59 -9.08 -20.63 30.80
N ASP A 60 -9.53 -19.52 30.21
CA ASP A 60 -9.67 -18.24 30.90
C ASP A 60 -10.64 -18.31 32.08
N ALA A 61 -11.76 -19.04 31.93
CA ALA A 61 -12.77 -19.19 32.99
C ALA A 61 -12.32 -20.07 34.17
N HIS A 62 -11.31 -20.93 33.98
CA HIS A 62 -10.80 -21.86 35.00
C HIS A 62 -9.37 -21.52 35.45
N SER A 63 -8.85 -20.35 35.05
CA SER A 63 -7.53 -19.90 35.47
C SER A 63 -7.53 -19.61 36.97
N ASP A 64 -6.61 -20.22 37.71
CA ASP A 64 -6.42 -19.96 39.13
C ASP A 64 -5.60 -18.68 39.37
N ASP A 65 -5.56 -18.21 40.62
CA ASP A 65 -4.83 -16.99 40.99
C ASP A 65 -3.33 -17.10 40.63
N ASN A 66 -2.74 -18.29 40.70
CA ASN A 66 -1.35 -18.53 40.32
C ASN A 66 -1.11 -18.32 38.82
N ALA A 67 -2.02 -18.81 37.97
CA ALA A 67 -1.96 -18.62 36.52
C ALA A 67 -2.12 -17.13 36.16
N VAL A 68 -3.02 -16.41 36.84
CA VAL A 68 -3.20 -14.97 36.66
C VAL A 68 -1.93 -14.20 37.04
N GLU A 69 -1.30 -14.53 38.17
CA GLU A 69 -0.05 -13.89 38.58
C GLU A 69 1.12 -14.22 37.62
N ALA A 70 1.21 -15.45 37.13
CA ALA A 70 2.18 -15.82 36.11
C ALA A 70 1.97 -15.04 34.79
N LEU A 71 0.71 -14.89 34.36
CA LEU A 71 0.36 -14.08 33.18
C LEU A 71 0.72 -12.60 33.40
N ARG A 72 0.39 -12.04 34.56
CA ARG A 72 0.75 -10.67 34.94
C ARG A 72 2.26 -10.45 34.86
N ALA A 73 3.05 -11.35 35.44
CA ALA A 73 4.51 -11.27 35.40
C ALA A 73 5.03 -11.31 33.95
N LYS A 74 4.47 -12.18 33.11
CA LYS A 74 4.81 -12.26 31.68
C LYS A 74 4.47 -10.97 30.92
N LEU A 75 3.29 -10.39 31.17
CA LEU A 75 2.87 -9.13 30.53
C LEU A 75 3.75 -7.95 30.96
N LEU A 76 4.15 -7.88 32.23
CA LEU A 76 5.10 -6.88 32.70
C LEU A 76 6.47 -7.03 32.04
N SER A 77 6.99 -8.26 31.93
CA SER A 77 8.24 -8.54 31.21
C SER A 77 8.17 -8.12 29.73
N LEU A 78 7.04 -8.41 29.05
CA LEU A 78 6.81 -7.99 27.68
C LEU A 78 6.73 -6.46 27.54
N ARG A 79 6.08 -5.78 28.49
CA ARG A 79 6.04 -4.31 28.55
C ARG A 79 7.46 -3.73 28.62
N GLU A 80 8.29 -4.21 29.53
CA GLU A 80 9.66 -3.71 29.68
C GLU A 80 10.49 -3.96 28.41
N ARG A 81 10.40 -5.15 27.83
CA ARG A 81 11.13 -5.48 26.60
C ARG A 81 10.70 -4.63 25.41
N THR A 82 9.41 -4.46 25.21
CA THR A 82 8.86 -3.66 24.09
C THR A 82 9.19 -2.17 24.26
N ARG A 83 9.09 -1.64 25.49
CA ARG A 83 9.55 -0.28 25.80
C ARG A 83 11.04 -0.13 25.51
N ARG A 84 11.86 -1.07 25.96
CA ARG A 84 13.30 -1.04 25.71
C ARG A 84 13.62 -1.02 24.21
N PHE A 85 13.01 -1.89 23.40
CA PHE A 85 13.22 -1.86 21.95
C PHE A 85 12.81 -0.54 21.30
N ALA A 86 11.69 0.06 21.74
CA ALA A 86 11.26 1.36 21.22
C ALA A 86 12.23 2.50 21.58
N PHE A 87 12.77 2.51 22.80
CA PHE A 87 13.65 3.58 23.30
C PHE A 87 15.14 3.36 23.02
N GLU A 88 15.57 2.14 22.69
CA GLU A 88 16.95 1.86 22.23
C GLU A 88 17.16 2.22 20.75
N MET A 89 16.09 2.32 19.96
CA MET A 89 16.16 2.77 18.57
C MET A 89 16.63 4.23 18.52
N ASP A 90 17.81 4.49 17.98
CA ASP A 90 18.38 5.84 17.83
C ASP A 90 18.01 6.44 16.46
N PHE A 91 17.19 7.48 16.44
CA PHE A 91 16.84 8.20 15.21
C PHE A 91 17.82 9.31 14.83
N SER A 92 18.74 9.69 15.73
CA SER A 92 19.59 10.87 15.55
C SER A 92 20.57 10.72 14.37
N PHE A 93 21.06 9.51 14.10
CA PHE A 93 21.99 9.26 13.00
C PHE A 93 21.33 9.37 11.61
N LEU A 94 19.99 9.23 11.54
CA LEU A 94 19.23 9.40 10.29
C LEU A 94 19.00 10.88 9.96
N MET A 95 19.27 11.79 10.89
CA MET A 95 19.07 13.23 10.70
C MET A 95 20.16 13.84 9.82
N ARG A 96 19.76 14.46 8.70
CA ARG A 96 20.65 15.32 7.92
C ARG A 96 20.69 16.70 8.54
N LYS A 97 21.81 17.03 9.20
CA LYS A 97 21.97 18.25 10.00
C LYS A 97 21.75 19.53 9.21
N GLU A 98 22.15 19.56 7.94
CA GLU A 98 22.03 20.75 7.09
C GLU A 98 20.57 21.01 6.68
N ARG A 99 19.80 19.94 6.45
CA ARG A 99 18.40 20.04 6.03
C ARG A 99 17.42 20.05 7.21
N LYS A 100 17.87 19.58 8.38
CA LYS A 100 17.04 19.32 9.56
C LYS A 100 15.88 18.37 9.27
N LEU A 101 16.14 17.38 8.42
CA LEU A 101 15.16 16.36 8.00
C LEU A 101 15.75 14.97 8.14
N LEU A 102 14.87 13.99 8.32
CA LEU A 102 15.25 12.58 8.33
C LEU A 102 15.55 12.09 6.92
N SER A 103 16.68 11.42 6.76
CA SER A 103 17.01 10.62 5.58
C SER A 103 16.01 9.47 5.43
N ILE A 104 15.67 9.10 4.20
CA ILE A 104 14.78 7.95 3.95
C ILE A 104 15.44 6.60 4.29
N GLY A 105 16.76 6.57 4.36
CA GLY A 105 17.52 5.36 4.63
C GLY A 105 18.98 5.60 4.95
N TYR A 106 19.66 4.52 5.33
CA TYR A 106 21.10 4.48 5.57
C TYR A 106 21.68 3.22 4.93
N ARG A 107 22.66 3.40 4.05
CA ARG A 107 23.36 2.33 3.36
C ARG A 107 24.51 1.86 4.25
N VAL A 108 24.34 0.68 4.84
CA VAL A 108 25.27 0.13 5.86
C VAL A 108 26.66 -0.10 5.29
N GLU A 109 26.75 -0.70 4.11
CA GLU A 109 28.05 -1.02 3.47
C GLU A 109 28.85 0.25 3.11
N GLU A 110 28.15 1.31 2.73
CA GLU A 110 28.75 2.58 2.31
C GLU A 110 28.90 3.58 3.46
N HIS A 111 28.39 3.22 4.65
CA HIS A 111 28.29 4.10 5.81
C HIS A 111 27.69 5.48 5.48
N GLN A 112 26.66 5.50 4.63
CA GLN A 112 26.14 6.73 4.03
C GLN A 112 24.62 6.86 4.19
N LEU A 113 24.16 8.05 4.54
CA LEU A 113 22.75 8.41 4.46
C LEU A 113 22.29 8.48 3.00
N ASP A 114 21.06 8.05 2.74
CA ASP A 114 20.37 8.35 1.49
C ASP A 114 20.24 9.86 1.28
N GLU A 115 20.40 10.35 0.05
CA GLU A 115 20.32 11.77 -0.27
C GLU A 115 18.91 12.34 -0.15
N SER A 116 17.91 11.48 -0.28
CA SER A 116 16.50 11.81 -0.18
C SER A 116 16.08 11.91 1.29
N CYS A 117 15.13 12.80 1.57
CA CYS A 117 14.61 13.03 2.90
C CYS A 117 13.09 12.89 2.94
N TYR A 118 12.57 12.54 4.10
CA TYR A 118 11.17 12.81 4.41
C TYR A 118 11.02 14.30 4.69
N ASP A 119 10.52 15.04 3.70
CA ASP A 119 10.44 16.49 3.69
C ASP A 119 9.01 17.03 3.71
N LEU A 120 8.00 16.18 3.86
CA LEU A 120 6.58 16.57 3.87
C LEU A 120 5.91 16.18 5.19
N LEU A 121 5.03 17.06 5.68
CA LEU A 121 4.20 16.78 6.84
C LEU A 121 3.12 15.73 6.52
N ALA A 122 2.59 15.74 5.30
CA ALA A 122 1.71 14.69 4.79
C ALA A 122 2.53 13.49 4.31
N SER A 123 3.04 12.72 5.28
CA SER A 123 3.74 11.46 5.06
C SER A 123 3.46 10.52 6.24
N GLU A 124 3.59 9.23 5.98
CA GLU A 124 3.64 8.16 6.96
C GLU A 124 4.77 8.37 7.99
N ALA A 125 5.88 8.96 7.56
CA ALA A 125 7.08 9.17 8.39
C ALA A 125 6.85 10.22 9.49
N ARG A 126 5.78 11.01 9.44
CA ARG A 126 5.47 11.99 10.49
C ARG A 126 5.27 11.34 11.86
N LEU A 127 4.83 10.07 11.91
CA LEU A 127 4.74 9.31 13.16
C LEU A 127 6.14 9.10 13.76
N THR A 128 7.11 8.73 12.92
CA THR A 128 8.52 8.61 13.31
C THR A 128 9.05 9.96 13.79
N SER A 129 8.77 11.05 13.06
CA SER A 129 9.17 12.41 13.47
C SER A 129 8.60 12.79 14.83
N LEU A 130 7.30 12.55 15.07
CA LEU A 130 6.68 12.83 16.36
C LEU A 130 7.35 12.03 17.48
N PHE A 131 7.49 10.72 17.29
CA PHE A 131 8.07 9.83 18.30
C PHE A 131 9.53 10.19 18.60
N ALA A 132 10.34 10.47 17.57
CA ALA A 132 11.74 10.80 17.74
C ALA A 132 11.95 12.16 18.42
N ILE A 133 11.07 13.15 18.19
CA ILE A 133 11.05 14.41 18.93
C ILE A 133 10.63 14.17 20.38
N ALA A 134 9.54 13.43 20.60
CA ALA A 134 9.03 13.07 21.92
C ALA A 134 10.09 12.38 22.78
N LYS A 135 10.82 11.43 22.18
CA LYS A 135 11.93 10.70 22.79
C LYS A 135 13.16 11.59 23.09
N GLY A 136 13.33 12.68 22.34
CA GLY A 136 14.48 13.59 22.46
C GLY A 136 15.64 13.30 21.51
N ASP A 137 15.47 12.39 20.55
CA ASP A 137 16.49 12.09 19.53
C ASP A 137 16.62 13.20 18.48
N LEU A 138 15.50 13.87 18.18
CA LEU A 138 15.43 14.94 17.20
C LEU A 138 14.99 16.26 17.85
N PRO A 139 15.53 17.40 17.40
CA PRO A 139 15.10 18.69 17.88
C PRO A 139 13.71 19.03 17.32
N THR A 140 12.91 19.78 18.09
CA THR A 140 11.54 20.17 17.70
C THR A 140 11.47 20.94 16.38
N GLU A 141 12.53 21.67 16.02
CA GLU A 141 12.64 22.37 14.73
C GLU A 141 12.43 21.45 13.52
N HIS A 142 12.79 20.16 13.64
CA HIS A 142 12.56 19.16 12.60
C HIS A 142 11.11 19.15 12.10
N TRP A 143 10.14 19.22 13.02
CA TRP A 143 8.71 19.23 12.69
C TRP A 143 8.28 20.43 11.84
N PHE A 144 8.91 21.57 12.08
CA PHE A 144 8.63 22.81 11.36
C PHE A 144 9.36 22.90 10.02
N HIS A 145 10.38 22.06 9.81
CA HIS A 145 11.04 21.88 8.51
C HIS A 145 10.28 20.97 7.56
N LEU A 146 9.33 20.17 8.04
CA LEU A 146 8.43 19.38 7.19
C LEU A 146 7.57 20.32 6.33
N GLY A 147 7.63 20.16 5.02
CA GLY A 147 6.88 20.92 4.03
C GLY A 147 5.37 20.76 4.20
N ARG A 148 4.66 21.87 3.97
CA ARG A 148 3.19 21.95 4.01
C ARG A 148 2.61 22.42 2.68
N PRO A 149 2.96 21.80 1.54
CA PRO A 149 2.37 22.18 0.27
C PRO A 149 0.87 21.88 0.31
N ILE A 150 0.04 22.85 -0.07
CA ILE A 150 -1.42 22.75 0.01
C ILE A 150 -2.02 22.70 -1.39
N VAL A 151 -3.05 21.88 -1.56
CA VAL A 151 -3.94 21.85 -2.72
C VAL A 151 -5.37 22.18 -2.30
N GLU A 152 -6.11 22.84 -3.19
CA GLU A 152 -7.52 23.16 -2.98
C GLU A 152 -8.41 21.96 -3.34
N ILE A 153 -9.29 21.58 -2.41
CA ILE A 153 -10.30 20.54 -2.62
C ILE A 153 -11.68 21.10 -2.26
N GLY A 154 -12.39 21.58 -3.28
CA GLY A 154 -13.63 22.33 -3.08
C GLY A 154 -13.34 23.75 -2.61
N PHE A 155 -13.61 24.06 -1.34
CA PHE A 155 -13.34 25.37 -0.72
C PHE A 155 -12.40 25.25 0.49
N GLN A 156 -11.68 24.13 0.61
CA GLN A 156 -10.80 23.83 1.75
C GLN A 156 -9.44 23.33 1.25
N GLY A 157 -8.39 23.63 2.01
CA GLY A 157 -7.02 23.20 1.71
C GLY A 157 -6.70 21.84 2.31
N ALA A 158 -6.06 20.98 1.54
CA ALA A 158 -5.48 19.71 2.00
C ALA A 158 -3.96 19.74 1.76
N LEU A 159 -3.20 19.15 2.68
CA LEU A 159 -1.77 18.93 2.45
C LEU A 159 -1.56 17.93 1.30
N MET A 160 -0.53 18.16 0.50
CA MET A 160 -0.05 17.21 -0.52
C MET A 160 1.06 16.33 0.04
N SER A 161 1.03 15.06 -0.35
CA SER A 161 2.07 14.07 -0.07
C SER A 161 2.97 13.87 -1.30
N TRP A 162 3.97 13.00 -1.20
CA TRP A 162 4.86 12.76 -2.34
C TRP A 162 4.11 12.03 -3.45
N SER A 163 3.43 10.94 -3.10
CA SER A 163 2.78 10.08 -4.10
C SER A 163 1.28 10.28 -4.22
N GLY A 164 0.64 11.05 -3.34
CA GLY A 164 -0.82 11.13 -3.27
C GLY A 164 -1.48 9.81 -2.84
N SER A 165 -0.70 8.92 -2.22
CA SER A 165 -1.13 7.61 -1.75
C SER A 165 -1.90 7.74 -0.43
N MET A 166 -2.98 6.98 -0.26
CA MET A 166 -3.87 7.16 0.88
C MET A 166 -3.20 6.81 2.22
N PHE A 167 -2.28 5.85 2.25
CA PHE A 167 -1.57 5.47 3.48
C PHE A 167 -0.74 6.62 4.08
N GLU A 168 -0.16 7.49 3.24
CA GLU A 168 0.69 8.63 3.69
C GLU A 168 -0.10 9.52 4.64
N TYR A 169 -1.42 9.61 4.39
CA TYR A 169 -2.37 10.38 5.17
C TYR A 169 -2.97 9.59 6.34
N LEU A 170 -3.36 8.33 6.10
CA LEU A 170 -4.26 7.61 7.01
C LEU A 170 -3.59 6.54 7.88
N MET A 171 -2.33 6.18 7.62
CA MET A 171 -1.57 5.30 8.50
C MET A 171 -1.25 5.97 9.85
N PRO A 172 -0.72 7.22 9.92
CA PRO A 172 -0.38 7.83 11.19
C PRO A 172 -1.56 7.96 12.17
N PRO A 173 -2.80 8.33 11.73
CA PRO A 173 -3.99 8.34 12.58
C PRO A 173 -4.38 7.02 13.25
N LEU A 174 -3.82 5.86 12.87
CA LEU A 174 -4.04 4.60 13.58
C LEU A 174 -3.56 4.65 15.04
N VAL A 175 -2.59 5.51 15.33
CA VAL A 175 -2.05 5.68 16.69
C VAL A 175 -1.92 7.15 17.09
N MET A 176 -1.84 8.08 16.14
CA MET A 176 -1.78 9.51 16.42
C MET A 176 -3.16 10.14 16.53
N LYS A 177 -3.40 10.91 17.59
CA LYS A 177 -4.58 11.77 17.75
C LYS A 177 -4.38 13.07 17.00
N GLU A 178 -4.93 13.15 15.79
CA GLU A 178 -5.01 14.40 15.05
C GLU A 178 -6.24 15.22 15.53
N PRO A 179 -6.04 16.39 16.15
CA PRO A 179 -7.14 17.17 16.72
C PRO A 179 -8.19 17.56 15.67
N GLN A 180 -9.46 17.59 16.06
CA GLN A 180 -10.51 18.06 15.16
C GLN A 180 -10.27 19.53 14.78
N GLY A 181 -10.35 19.83 13.48
CA GLY A 181 -10.06 21.17 12.95
C GLY A 181 -8.57 21.48 12.75
N SER A 182 -7.68 20.53 13.09
CA SER A 182 -6.27 20.61 12.66
C SER A 182 -6.14 20.45 11.15
N ILE A 183 -5.03 20.94 10.59
CA ILE A 183 -4.70 20.79 9.17
C ILE A 183 -4.59 19.31 8.77
N LEU A 184 -4.06 18.46 9.66
CA LEU A 184 -3.91 17.02 9.43
C LEU A 184 -5.28 16.33 9.36
N ASN A 185 -6.14 16.56 10.36
CA ASN A 185 -7.49 15.98 10.38
C ASN A 185 -8.34 16.44 9.18
N GLN A 186 -8.24 17.72 8.82
CA GLN A 186 -8.91 18.26 7.63
C GLN A 186 -8.38 17.59 6.36
N THR A 187 -7.06 17.47 6.22
CA THR A 187 -6.42 16.80 5.08
C THR A 187 -6.95 15.37 4.95
N SER A 188 -6.89 14.55 6.00
CA SER A 188 -7.36 13.16 6.00
C SER A 188 -8.79 13.03 5.45
N LYS A 189 -9.72 13.89 5.87
CA LYS A 189 -11.11 13.92 5.37
C LYS A 189 -11.22 14.33 3.90
N LEU A 190 -10.47 15.35 3.49
CA LEU A 190 -10.51 15.87 2.12
C LEU A 190 -9.89 14.89 1.11
N ILE A 191 -8.82 14.20 1.48
CA ILE A 191 -8.18 13.17 0.66
C ILE A 191 -9.15 12.01 0.41
N ILE A 192 -9.86 11.53 1.44
CA ILE A 192 -10.90 10.50 1.28
C ILE A 192 -11.99 10.96 0.31
N LYS A 193 -12.48 12.20 0.47
CA LYS A 193 -13.49 12.77 -0.44
C LYS A 193 -13.00 12.81 -1.89
N ARG A 194 -11.76 13.25 -2.13
CA ARG A 194 -11.15 13.30 -3.46
C ARG A 194 -10.97 11.91 -4.05
N GLN A 195 -10.59 10.92 -3.24
CA GLN A 195 -10.45 9.52 -3.65
C GLN A 195 -11.80 8.91 -4.07
N ILE A 196 -12.87 9.17 -3.31
CA ILE A 196 -14.24 8.77 -3.68
C ILE A 196 -14.66 9.41 -5.00
N GLN A 197 -14.40 10.71 -5.19
CA GLN A 197 -14.72 11.43 -6.42
C GLN A 197 -13.96 10.86 -7.62
N TYR A 198 -12.67 10.58 -7.47
CA TYR A 198 -11.84 10.04 -8.54
C TYR A 198 -12.23 8.61 -8.93
N GLY A 199 -12.53 7.75 -7.95
CA GLY A 199 -13.08 6.42 -8.21
C GLY A 199 -14.40 6.50 -8.99
N ARG A 200 -15.30 7.43 -8.60
CA ARG A 200 -16.56 7.67 -9.33
C ARG A 200 -16.33 8.17 -10.76
N SER A 201 -15.40 9.10 -11.00
CA SER A 201 -15.14 9.61 -12.36
C SER A 201 -14.60 8.56 -13.31
N LYS A 202 -13.91 7.53 -12.78
CA LYS A 202 -13.44 6.37 -13.53
C LYS A 202 -14.41 5.18 -13.51
N ASN A 203 -15.55 5.31 -12.83
CA ASN A 203 -16.50 4.23 -12.57
C ASN A 203 -15.87 2.97 -11.94
N VAL A 204 -14.87 3.13 -11.06
CA VAL A 204 -14.20 2.04 -10.31
C VAL A 204 -14.36 2.24 -8.80
N PRO A 205 -14.12 1.22 -7.95
CA PRO A 205 -14.03 1.42 -6.51
C PRO A 205 -12.92 2.45 -6.18
N TRP A 206 -12.96 3.05 -4.99
CA TRP A 206 -11.90 3.97 -4.54
C TRP A 206 -10.96 3.29 -3.54
N GLY A 207 -9.84 3.95 -3.21
CA GLY A 207 -8.81 3.38 -2.33
C GLY A 207 -7.46 3.23 -3.02
N ILE A 208 -7.00 4.25 -3.75
CA ILE A 208 -5.68 4.19 -4.40
C ILE A 208 -4.61 4.46 -3.37
N SER A 209 -3.69 3.51 -3.24
CA SER A 209 -2.54 3.56 -2.35
C SER A 209 -1.42 2.69 -2.93
N GLU A 210 -0.24 2.72 -2.35
CA GLU A 210 0.83 1.75 -2.60
C GLU A 210 0.33 0.32 -2.44
N ALA A 211 0.64 -0.51 -3.42
CA ALA A 211 0.18 -1.88 -3.48
C ALA A 211 0.97 -2.67 -4.53
N ALA A 212 0.83 -3.98 -4.46
CA ALA A 212 1.12 -4.86 -5.58
C ALA A 212 0.13 -4.60 -6.72
N TYR A 213 0.56 -4.82 -7.96
CA TYR A 213 -0.25 -4.60 -9.17
C TYR A 213 -0.09 -5.75 -10.16
N ASN A 214 -0.91 -5.79 -11.22
CA ASN A 214 -0.91 -6.91 -12.16
C ASN A 214 0.24 -6.86 -13.19
N ALA A 215 1.47 -6.73 -12.69
CA ALA A 215 2.70 -7.03 -13.40
C ALA A 215 3.49 -8.03 -12.58
N ARG A 216 4.23 -8.92 -13.23
CA ARG A 216 5.00 -9.97 -12.58
C ARG A 216 6.44 -10.01 -13.09
N ASP A 217 7.37 -10.40 -12.22
CA ASP A 217 8.74 -10.71 -12.61
C ASP A 217 8.84 -12.11 -13.26
N ARG A 218 10.07 -12.55 -13.54
CA ARG A 218 10.35 -13.85 -14.17
C ARG A 218 9.94 -15.01 -13.27
N GLU A 219 9.91 -14.79 -11.96
CA GLU A 219 9.51 -15.71 -10.92
C GLU A 219 7.99 -15.69 -10.66
N LEU A 220 7.22 -14.92 -11.45
CA LEU A 220 5.78 -14.73 -11.33
C LEU A 220 5.33 -14.00 -10.04
N THR A 221 6.25 -13.28 -9.39
CA THR A 221 5.95 -12.45 -8.22
C THR A 221 5.31 -11.15 -8.67
N TYR A 222 4.18 -10.78 -8.07
CA TYR A 222 3.58 -9.48 -8.31
C TYR A 222 4.53 -8.34 -7.93
N GLN A 223 4.63 -7.36 -8.81
CA GLN A 223 5.46 -6.18 -8.58
C GLN A 223 4.72 -5.18 -7.68
N TYR A 224 5.48 -4.36 -6.95
CA TYR A 224 4.97 -3.44 -5.95
C TYR A 224 5.44 -2.01 -6.23
N THR A 225 4.55 -1.04 -6.09
CA THR A 225 4.91 0.38 -6.23
C THR A 225 3.92 1.29 -5.52
N ASN A 226 4.22 2.58 -5.48
CA ASN A 226 3.33 3.61 -4.97
C ASN A 226 2.37 4.13 -6.04
N PHE A 227 1.08 4.14 -5.70
CA PHE A 227 0.01 4.73 -6.51
C PHE A 227 -0.66 5.87 -5.74
N GLY A 228 -1.20 6.83 -6.46
CA GLY A 228 -1.97 7.91 -5.84
C GLY A 228 -2.91 8.58 -6.80
N VAL A 229 -3.69 9.52 -6.27
CA VAL A 229 -4.66 10.28 -7.07
C VAL A 229 -4.00 11.54 -7.63
N PRO A 230 -4.17 11.83 -8.93
CA PRO A 230 -3.73 13.09 -9.52
C PRO A 230 -4.25 14.32 -8.78
N GLY A 231 -3.34 15.26 -8.52
CA GLY A 231 -3.60 16.47 -7.74
C GLY A 231 -3.47 16.30 -6.22
N LEU A 232 -3.18 15.09 -5.71
CA LEU A 232 -2.89 14.87 -4.29
C LEU A 232 -1.40 14.60 -4.02
N GLY A 233 -0.62 14.35 -5.06
CA GLY A 233 0.81 14.03 -4.96
C GLY A 233 1.66 14.96 -5.81
N LEU A 234 2.91 15.15 -5.40
CA LEU A 234 3.94 15.86 -6.18
C LEU A 234 4.51 15.03 -7.33
N LYS A 235 4.46 13.69 -7.20
CA LYS A 235 4.92 12.75 -8.23
C LYS A 235 4.13 12.92 -9.53
N ARG A 236 4.85 12.91 -10.66
CA ARG A 236 4.29 12.91 -12.02
C ARG A 236 3.75 11.54 -12.43
N GLY A 237 2.77 11.50 -13.33
CA GLY A 237 2.23 10.27 -13.92
C GLY A 237 1.25 9.49 -13.04
N LEU A 238 0.77 10.07 -11.93
CA LEU A 238 -0.18 9.39 -11.01
C LEU A 238 -1.48 8.96 -11.71
N GLY A 239 -1.86 9.64 -12.80
CA GLY A 239 -3.08 9.34 -13.55
C GLY A 239 -3.00 8.10 -14.45
N GLN A 240 -1.79 7.60 -14.70
CA GLN A 240 -1.53 6.53 -15.67
C GLN A 240 -1.98 5.16 -15.18
N ASN A 241 -2.03 4.96 -13.85
CA ASN A 241 -2.36 3.69 -13.23
C ASN A 241 -3.69 3.79 -12.46
N THR A 242 -4.48 2.73 -12.51
CA THR A 242 -5.74 2.64 -11.76
C THR A 242 -5.73 1.35 -10.93
N VAL A 243 -4.98 1.37 -9.84
CA VAL A 243 -4.84 0.23 -8.92
C VAL A 243 -5.54 0.57 -7.61
N ILE A 244 -6.55 -0.21 -7.25
CA ILE A 244 -7.35 0.00 -6.04
C ILE A 244 -6.91 -0.98 -4.97
N ALA A 245 -6.43 -0.47 -3.84
CA ALA A 245 -5.99 -1.24 -2.70
C ALA A 245 -7.10 -1.29 -1.63
N PRO A 246 -7.70 -2.47 -1.35
CA PRO A 246 -8.79 -2.56 -0.37
C PRO A 246 -8.41 -2.06 1.03
N TYR A 247 -7.17 -2.29 1.49
CA TYR A 247 -6.74 -1.84 2.82
C TYR A 247 -6.81 -0.32 2.99
N ALA A 248 -6.61 0.46 1.92
CA ALA A 248 -6.75 1.92 1.96
C ALA A 248 -8.20 2.34 2.27
N THR A 249 -9.17 1.60 1.72
CA THR A 249 -10.60 1.78 2.08
C THR A 249 -10.85 1.42 3.54
N VAL A 250 -10.18 0.39 4.05
CA VAL A 250 -10.26 0.00 5.46
C VAL A 250 -9.68 1.09 6.37
N LEU A 251 -8.52 1.66 6.03
CA LEU A 251 -7.93 2.81 6.74
C LEU A 251 -8.91 3.99 6.82
N ALA A 252 -9.60 4.29 5.73
CA ALA A 252 -10.61 5.36 5.66
C ALA A 252 -11.84 5.11 6.53
N ALA A 253 -12.09 3.88 6.99
CA ALA A 253 -13.23 3.58 7.86
C ALA A 253 -13.15 4.29 9.22
N GLN A 254 -11.95 4.73 9.62
CA GLN A 254 -11.74 5.58 10.80
C GLN A 254 -12.44 6.95 10.71
N PHE A 255 -12.76 7.40 9.49
CA PHE A 255 -13.33 8.72 9.22
C PHE A 255 -14.71 8.64 8.55
N THR A 256 -14.89 7.72 7.60
CA THR A 256 -16.11 7.56 6.78
C THR A 256 -16.52 6.08 6.73
N PRO A 257 -16.94 5.47 7.86
CA PRO A 257 -17.18 4.04 7.95
C PRO A 257 -18.28 3.55 7.00
N HIS A 258 -19.32 4.36 6.78
CA HIS A 258 -20.44 3.98 5.92
C HIS A 258 -20.00 3.82 4.46
N GLU A 259 -19.32 4.82 3.91
CA GLU A 259 -18.76 4.81 2.56
C GLU A 259 -17.72 3.70 2.38
N SER A 260 -16.88 3.48 3.40
CA SER A 260 -15.89 2.40 3.38
C SER A 260 -16.57 1.03 3.28
N VAL A 261 -17.61 0.75 4.07
CA VAL A 261 -18.33 -0.53 4.01
C VAL A 261 -19.00 -0.73 2.64
N GLN A 262 -19.61 0.31 2.07
CA GLN A 262 -20.20 0.24 0.73
C GLN A 262 -19.15 -0.08 -0.34
N ASN A 263 -17.97 0.55 -0.26
CA ASN A 263 -16.88 0.34 -1.20
C ASN A 263 -16.25 -1.06 -1.06
N LEU A 264 -16.04 -1.53 0.17
CA LEU A 264 -15.57 -2.89 0.45
C LEU A 264 -16.56 -3.95 -0.04
N ALA A 265 -17.88 -3.71 0.10
CA ALA A 265 -18.89 -4.59 -0.46
C ALA A 265 -18.83 -4.65 -2.00
N ARG A 266 -18.48 -3.53 -2.66
CA ARG A 266 -18.23 -3.49 -4.09
C ARG A 266 -16.96 -4.25 -4.47
N LEU A 267 -15.85 -4.03 -3.77
CA LEU A 267 -14.60 -4.77 -3.97
C LEU A 267 -14.78 -6.29 -3.78
N ARG A 268 -15.57 -6.70 -2.78
CA ARG A 268 -15.92 -8.10 -2.58
C ARG A 268 -16.66 -8.71 -3.78
N ARG A 269 -17.57 -7.98 -4.41
CA ARG A 269 -18.28 -8.44 -5.63
C ARG A 269 -17.34 -8.62 -6.82
N LEU A 270 -16.20 -7.93 -6.83
CA LEU A 270 -15.13 -8.07 -7.82
C LEU A 270 -14.13 -9.21 -7.48
N GLY A 271 -14.42 -10.04 -6.47
CA GLY A 271 -13.53 -11.13 -6.07
C GLY A 271 -12.32 -10.71 -5.25
N ALA A 272 -12.24 -9.45 -4.79
CA ALA A 272 -11.10 -8.96 -4.02
C ALA A 272 -11.00 -9.54 -2.60
N LEU A 273 -12.01 -10.28 -2.13
CA LEU A 273 -12.01 -10.91 -0.80
C LEU A 273 -11.60 -12.37 -0.93
N GLY A 274 -10.47 -12.73 -0.33
CA GLY A 274 -9.97 -14.10 -0.26
C GLY A 274 -10.00 -14.67 1.16
N ARG A 275 -9.29 -15.79 1.35
CA ARG A 275 -9.24 -16.57 2.61
C ARG A 275 -8.75 -15.76 3.80
N HIS A 276 -7.77 -14.87 3.62
CA HIS A 276 -7.12 -14.12 4.71
C HIS A 276 -7.60 -12.68 4.79
N GLY A 277 -8.77 -12.38 4.23
CA GLY A 277 -9.28 -11.02 4.09
C GLY A 277 -9.13 -10.53 2.65
N PHE A 278 -9.11 -9.22 2.47
CA PHE A 278 -8.96 -8.66 1.14
C PHE A 278 -7.54 -8.90 0.61
N TYR A 279 -7.47 -9.27 -0.67
CA TYR A 279 -6.23 -9.28 -1.43
C TYR A 279 -5.65 -7.86 -1.56
N ASP A 280 -4.38 -7.80 -1.95
CA ASP A 280 -3.60 -6.56 -1.92
C ASP A 280 -4.19 -5.44 -2.78
N ALA A 281 -4.66 -5.79 -3.99
CA ALA A 281 -5.24 -4.83 -4.92
C ALA A 281 -6.16 -5.46 -5.96
N VAL A 282 -6.89 -4.58 -6.64
CA VAL A 282 -7.57 -4.82 -7.92
C VAL A 282 -7.02 -3.81 -8.94
N ASP A 283 -6.40 -4.31 -10.00
CA ASP A 283 -5.81 -3.48 -11.05
C ASP A 283 -6.79 -3.30 -12.21
N PHE A 284 -7.17 -2.06 -12.50
CA PHE A 284 -8.05 -1.64 -13.59
C PHE A 284 -7.28 -0.97 -14.74
N THR A 285 -5.95 -1.09 -14.76
CA THR A 285 -5.12 -0.40 -15.75
C THR A 285 -5.22 -1.14 -17.09
N PRO A 286 -5.75 -0.53 -18.17
CA PRO A 286 -6.10 -1.24 -19.41
C PRO A 286 -4.98 -2.09 -20.00
N GLN A 287 -3.74 -1.60 -19.95
CA GLN A 287 -2.56 -2.28 -20.49
C GLN A 287 -2.14 -3.52 -19.69
N ARG A 288 -2.67 -3.70 -18.47
CA ARG A 288 -2.33 -4.80 -17.56
C ARG A 288 -3.50 -5.73 -17.28
N VAL A 289 -4.65 -5.52 -17.91
CA VAL A 289 -5.83 -6.36 -17.70
C VAL A 289 -5.93 -7.37 -18.84
N PRO A 290 -6.21 -8.67 -18.56
CA PRO A 290 -6.42 -9.67 -19.60
C PRO A 290 -7.59 -9.31 -20.53
N GLU A 291 -7.48 -9.72 -21.79
CA GLU A 291 -8.54 -9.51 -22.79
C GLU A 291 -9.88 -10.09 -22.32
N GLY A 292 -10.97 -9.32 -22.51
CA GLY A 292 -12.32 -9.72 -22.09
C GLY A 292 -12.68 -9.41 -20.64
N THR A 293 -11.77 -8.81 -19.87
CA THR A 293 -12.03 -8.34 -18.50
C THR A 293 -11.71 -6.85 -18.35
N ASP A 294 -12.28 -6.18 -17.36
CA ASP A 294 -12.04 -4.77 -17.04
C ASP A 294 -11.14 -4.59 -15.79
N HIS A 295 -10.78 -5.69 -15.12
CA HIS A 295 -9.90 -5.69 -13.96
C HIS A 295 -9.19 -7.03 -13.76
N ALA A 296 -8.09 -7.00 -12.99
CA ALA A 296 -7.41 -8.18 -12.49
C ALA A 296 -7.23 -8.08 -10.96
N VAL A 297 -7.61 -9.14 -10.24
CA VAL A 297 -7.37 -9.24 -8.79
C VAL A 297 -5.93 -9.68 -8.54
N VAL A 298 -5.21 -8.90 -7.75
CA VAL A 298 -3.81 -9.18 -7.39
C VAL A 298 -3.83 -10.12 -6.18
N LEU A 299 -3.75 -11.43 -6.42
CA LEU A 299 -3.88 -12.51 -5.42
C LEU A 299 -2.67 -12.61 -4.47
N ASN A 300 -2.30 -11.51 -3.84
CA ASN A 300 -1.24 -11.37 -2.84
C ASN A 300 -1.82 -10.86 -1.52
N TYR A 301 -1.13 -11.10 -0.41
CA TYR A 301 -1.41 -10.49 0.88
C TYR A 301 -0.14 -9.88 1.44
N MET A 302 -0.20 -8.60 1.78
CA MET A 302 0.88 -7.93 2.50
C MET A 302 0.60 -7.90 4.00
N ALA A 303 1.58 -8.30 4.81
CA ALA A 303 1.46 -8.35 6.26
C ALA A 303 1.17 -6.95 6.86
N HIS A 304 1.83 -5.91 6.34
CA HIS A 304 1.64 -4.54 6.82
C HIS A 304 0.25 -3.99 6.43
N HIS A 305 -0.25 -4.25 5.22
CA HIS A 305 -1.63 -3.89 4.84
C HIS A 305 -2.68 -4.60 5.69
N SER A 306 -2.44 -5.87 6.02
CA SER A 306 -3.31 -6.65 6.92
C SER A 306 -3.28 -6.09 8.35
N GLY A 307 -2.10 -5.80 8.89
CA GLY A 307 -1.93 -5.20 10.21
C GLY A 307 -2.60 -3.84 10.33
N MET A 308 -2.41 -2.97 9.34
CA MET A 308 -3.08 -1.67 9.25
C MET A 308 -4.61 -1.82 9.16
N SER A 309 -5.10 -2.79 8.39
CA SER A 309 -6.54 -3.06 8.28
C SER A 309 -7.14 -3.48 9.63
N ILE A 310 -6.46 -4.36 10.37
CA ILE A 310 -6.91 -4.78 11.71
C ILE A 310 -6.95 -3.58 12.67
N ALA A 311 -5.89 -2.76 12.68
CA ALA A 311 -5.82 -1.57 13.52
C ALA A 311 -6.93 -0.56 13.18
N ALA A 312 -7.18 -0.29 11.89
CA ALA A 312 -8.24 0.62 11.45
C ALA A 312 -9.64 0.13 11.82
N VAL A 313 -9.90 -1.18 11.68
CA VAL A 313 -11.17 -1.78 12.11
C VAL A 313 -11.33 -1.66 13.63
N ALA A 314 -10.26 -1.92 14.38
CA ALA A 314 -10.27 -1.76 15.84
C ALA A 314 -10.56 -0.31 16.23
N ASP A 315 -9.95 0.68 15.59
CA ASP A 315 -10.21 2.09 15.89
C ASP A 315 -11.61 2.54 15.46
N ALA A 316 -12.16 2.01 14.37
CA ALA A 316 -13.53 2.31 13.95
C ALA A 316 -14.57 1.72 14.91
N ILE A 317 -14.33 0.53 15.47
CA ILE A 317 -15.26 -0.17 16.38
C ILE A 317 -15.10 0.29 17.83
N PHE A 318 -13.86 0.50 18.27
CA PHE A 318 -13.51 0.84 19.65
C PHE A 318 -13.13 2.31 19.82
N GLU A 319 -13.66 3.18 18.95
CA GLU A 319 -13.58 4.64 19.09
C GLU A 319 -12.16 5.20 19.21
N GLY A 320 -11.19 4.61 18.49
CA GLY A 320 -9.81 5.10 18.48
C GLY A 320 -8.96 4.65 19.67
N ARG A 321 -9.29 3.54 20.33
CA ARG A 321 -8.58 3.05 21.52
C ARG A 321 -7.07 2.86 21.33
N LEU A 322 -6.58 2.59 20.11
CA LEU A 322 -5.14 2.51 19.87
C LEU A 322 -4.48 3.89 20.02
N ARG A 323 -5.14 4.94 19.55
CA ARG A 323 -4.70 6.32 19.75
C ARG A 323 -4.69 6.70 21.23
N ASP A 324 -5.69 6.29 22.01
CA ASP A 324 -5.70 6.52 23.45
C ASP A 324 -4.50 5.88 24.16
N ARG A 325 -4.16 4.65 23.77
CA ARG A 325 -3.00 3.95 24.33
C ARG A 325 -1.69 4.64 23.99
N PHE A 326 -1.52 5.06 22.73
CA PHE A 326 -0.30 5.75 22.28
C PHE A 326 -0.10 7.08 23.03
N HIS A 327 -1.17 7.87 23.14
CA HIS A 327 -1.14 9.18 23.79
C HIS A 327 -1.17 9.12 25.33
N SER A 328 -1.38 7.94 25.93
CA SER A 328 -1.28 7.77 27.38
C SER A 328 0.17 7.67 27.90
N ASP A 329 1.16 7.55 27.01
CA ASP A 329 2.56 7.58 27.39
C ASP A 329 3.03 9.04 27.61
N PRO A 330 3.58 9.39 28.79
CA PRO A 330 4.02 10.76 29.08
C PRO A 330 5.05 11.32 28.09
N VAL A 331 5.83 10.44 27.46
CA VAL A 331 6.81 10.85 26.44
C VAL A 331 6.07 11.40 25.22
N ILE A 332 5.02 10.71 24.76
CA ILE A 332 4.19 11.17 23.64
C ILE A 332 3.39 12.41 24.01
N GLU A 333 2.80 12.44 25.21
CA GLU A 333 2.02 13.57 25.72
C GLU A 333 2.79 14.89 25.62
N SER A 334 4.09 14.88 25.94
CA SER A 334 4.97 16.06 25.88
C SER A 334 5.11 16.68 24.47
N ALA A 335 4.87 15.89 23.41
CA ALA A 335 5.00 16.32 22.02
C ALA A 335 3.65 16.63 21.36
N GLU A 336 2.52 16.46 22.05
CA GLU A 336 1.17 16.60 21.46
C GLU A 336 0.89 17.99 20.88
N LEU A 337 1.51 19.03 21.44
CA LEU A 337 1.34 20.40 20.97
C LEU A 337 1.75 20.58 19.49
N LEU A 338 2.63 19.72 18.96
CA LEU A 338 3.01 19.71 17.55
C LEU A 338 1.86 19.36 16.61
N LEU A 339 0.86 18.64 17.11
CA LEU A 339 -0.32 18.22 16.35
C LEU A 339 -1.40 19.31 16.32
N GLN A 340 -1.28 20.36 17.14
CA GLN A 340 -2.27 21.43 17.30
C GLN A 340 -2.16 22.53 16.23
N GLU A 341 -1.80 22.16 15.00
CA GLU A 341 -1.71 23.09 13.89
C GLU A 341 -3.07 23.30 13.22
N ARG A 342 -3.59 24.53 13.27
CA ARG A 342 -4.90 24.88 12.69
C ARG A 342 -4.88 24.80 11.17
N ALA A 343 -5.97 24.32 10.58
CA ALA A 343 -6.14 24.40 9.14
C ALA A 343 -6.17 25.87 8.66
N PRO A 344 -5.50 26.20 7.54
CA PRO A 344 -5.47 27.54 6.98
C PRO A 344 -6.87 27.95 6.51
N ARG A 345 -7.25 29.20 6.77
CA ARG A 345 -8.52 29.79 6.31
C ARG A 345 -8.39 30.37 4.90
N ASP A 346 -7.25 30.98 4.62
CA ASP A 346 -6.89 31.50 3.32
C ASP A 346 -5.97 30.49 2.65
N ILE A 347 -6.42 29.93 1.54
CA ILE A 347 -5.63 29.00 0.73
C ILE A 347 -4.89 29.86 -0.29
N PRO A 348 -3.55 29.97 -0.22
CA PRO A 348 -2.81 30.71 -1.22
C PRO A 348 -3.05 30.09 -2.60
N THR A 349 -3.46 30.90 -3.57
CA THR A 349 -3.66 30.45 -4.95
C THR A 349 -2.29 30.00 -5.50
N ALA A 350 -2.13 28.68 -5.65
CA ALA A 350 -0.95 27.98 -6.15
C ALA A 350 0.32 28.05 -5.26
N THR A 351 0.47 27.12 -4.31
CA THR A 351 1.80 26.77 -3.77
C THR A 351 2.54 25.77 -4.66
N VAL A 352 1.85 24.93 -5.42
CA VAL A 352 2.45 23.98 -6.37
C VAL A 352 1.47 23.78 -7.53
N ARG A 353 1.94 23.87 -8.78
CA ARG A 353 1.16 23.46 -9.96
C ARG A 353 1.18 21.94 -10.05
N THR A 354 0.02 21.31 -10.01
CA THR A 354 -0.09 19.86 -10.17
C THR A 354 -0.37 19.51 -11.63
N GLU A 355 -0.08 18.27 -12.06
CA GLU A 355 -0.45 17.80 -13.41
C GLU A 355 -1.96 17.93 -13.70
N ALA A 356 -2.79 17.92 -12.65
CA ALA A 356 -4.23 18.14 -12.79
C ALA A 356 -4.56 19.57 -13.23
N ASP A 357 -3.73 20.55 -12.85
CA ASP A 357 -3.87 21.96 -13.24
C ASP A 357 -3.35 22.23 -14.67
N GLU A 358 -2.39 21.43 -15.14
CA GLU A 358 -1.85 21.52 -16.51
C GLU A 358 -2.79 20.91 -17.57
N ARG A 359 -3.78 20.10 -17.16
CA ARG A 359 -4.74 19.47 -18.08
C ARG A 359 -5.83 20.39 -18.62
N SER A 360 -5.72 21.71 -18.45
CA SER A 360 -6.53 22.65 -19.23
C SER A 360 -5.74 23.15 -20.45
N LYS A 361 -6.07 22.53 -21.60
CA LYS A 361 -5.68 22.83 -23.00
C LYS A 361 -4.50 22.00 -23.53
N ASP A 362 -4.87 21.23 -24.56
CA ASP A 362 -4.07 20.52 -25.54
C ASP A 362 -3.41 19.17 -25.20
N GLU A 363 -3.94 18.18 -25.93
CA GLU A 363 -3.31 17.06 -26.63
C GLU A 363 -2.39 16.08 -25.87
N THR A 364 -2.88 14.84 -25.84
CA THR A 364 -2.19 13.56 -25.92
C THR A 364 -0.69 13.63 -26.24
N GLU A 365 0.15 13.45 -25.22
CA GLU A 365 1.43 12.74 -25.37
C GLU A 365 1.65 11.84 -24.16
N LEU A 366 1.61 10.53 -24.43
CA LEU A 366 1.87 9.45 -23.49
C LEU A 366 3.39 9.26 -23.41
N GLU A 367 4.04 9.85 -22.40
CA GLU A 367 5.37 9.38 -22.00
C GLU A 367 5.22 8.27 -20.95
N SER A 368 5.32 7.02 -21.44
CA SER A 368 5.60 5.82 -20.63
C SER A 368 7.06 5.43 -20.81
N PRO A 369 7.73 4.81 -19.83
CA PRO A 369 9.10 4.34 -19.98
C PRO A 369 9.24 3.40 -21.19
N ASP A 370 10.06 3.85 -22.14
CA ASP A 370 10.47 3.30 -23.44
C ASP A 370 9.95 1.91 -23.84
N THR A 371 8.67 1.84 -24.23
CA THR A 371 8.20 0.79 -25.14
C THR A 371 7.64 1.45 -26.39
N ARG A 372 8.44 1.48 -27.45
CA ARG A 372 8.02 1.97 -28.76
C ARG A 372 7.46 0.82 -29.58
N ILE A 373 6.16 0.86 -29.86
CA ILE A 373 5.49 -0.11 -30.75
C ILE A 373 5.44 0.48 -32.16
N VAL A 374 6.03 -0.23 -33.13
CA VAL A 374 5.92 0.09 -34.56
C VAL A 374 5.04 -0.97 -35.21
N LEU A 375 3.78 -0.63 -35.48
CA LEU A 375 2.77 -1.57 -35.99
C LEU A 375 3.02 -2.00 -37.45
N ASP A 376 3.50 -1.07 -38.29
CA ASP A 376 3.82 -1.34 -39.69
C ASP A 376 5.17 -0.70 -40.06
N PRO A 377 6.28 -1.43 -39.93
CA PRO A 377 7.61 -0.94 -40.26
C PRO A 377 7.79 -0.52 -41.72
N LEU A 378 6.95 -1.00 -42.66
CA LEU A 378 7.02 -0.63 -44.09
C LEU A 378 6.49 0.79 -44.34
N ARG A 379 5.58 1.27 -43.49
CA ARG A 379 4.91 2.59 -43.65
C ARG A 379 5.28 3.60 -42.58
N ALA A 380 5.82 3.15 -41.45
CA ALA A 380 6.25 4.02 -40.37
C ALA A 380 7.51 4.82 -40.74
N LEU A 381 7.73 5.92 -40.03
CA LEU A 381 9.03 6.61 -40.07
C LEU A 381 10.13 5.66 -39.59
N ARG A 382 11.31 5.76 -40.22
CA ARG A 382 12.47 4.94 -39.84
C ARG A 382 12.76 5.14 -38.35
N SER A 383 12.80 4.03 -37.64
CA SER A 383 12.91 3.97 -36.20
C SER A 383 14.05 3.03 -35.85
N THR A 384 14.96 3.49 -35.01
CA THR A 384 16.16 2.76 -34.62
C THR A 384 16.36 2.87 -33.12
N SER A 385 16.71 1.77 -32.47
CA SER A 385 17.10 1.71 -31.07
C SER A 385 18.57 1.34 -30.97
N VAL A 386 19.32 2.08 -30.14
CA VAL A 386 20.74 1.82 -29.89
C VAL A 386 20.93 1.58 -28.40
N MET A 387 21.57 0.46 -28.06
CA MET A 387 21.92 0.11 -26.69
C MET A 387 23.42 -0.09 -26.58
N SER A 388 24.04 0.42 -25.52
CA SER A 388 25.47 0.27 -25.28
C SER A 388 25.80 0.26 -23.80
N ASN A 389 26.78 -0.55 -23.40
CA ASN A 389 27.40 -0.51 -22.08
C ASN A 389 28.85 0.01 -22.12
N GLY A 390 29.21 0.70 -23.21
CA GLY A 390 30.54 1.26 -23.46
C GLY A 390 31.53 0.29 -24.12
N ARG A 391 31.44 -1.02 -23.88
CA ARG A 391 32.27 -2.03 -24.57
C ARG A 391 31.52 -2.75 -25.67
N TYR A 392 30.26 -3.03 -25.46
CA TYR A 392 29.38 -3.70 -26.40
C TYR A 392 28.27 -2.75 -26.83
N SER A 393 27.97 -2.72 -28.13
CA SER A 393 26.91 -1.87 -28.69
C SER A 393 26.06 -2.64 -29.68
N VAL A 394 24.75 -2.43 -29.61
CA VAL A 394 23.76 -3.02 -30.49
C VAL A 394 22.89 -1.91 -31.05
N MET A 395 22.61 -1.99 -32.35
CA MET A 395 21.60 -1.17 -33.01
C MET A 395 20.58 -2.09 -33.66
N VAL A 396 19.29 -1.81 -33.49
CA VAL A 396 18.19 -2.55 -34.10
C VAL A 396 17.16 -1.58 -34.68
N THR A 397 16.66 -1.86 -35.89
CA THR A 397 15.60 -1.12 -36.56
C THR A 397 14.23 -1.74 -36.29
N ALA A 398 13.15 -1.06 -36.68
CA ALA A 398 11.79 -1.57 -36.52
C ALA A 398 11.51 -2.88 -37.29
N THR A 399 12.32 -3.24 -38.29
CA THR A 399 12.22 -4.50 -39.04
C THR A 399 13.08 -5.63 -38.43
N GLY A 400 13.74 -5.38 -37.30
CA GLY A 400 14.66 -6.34 -36.66
C GLY A 400 16.06 -6.38 -37.28
N SER A 401 16.32 -5.58 -38.31
CA SER A 401 17.65 -5.44 -38.92
C SER A 401 18.58 -4.65 -38.01
N GLY A 402 19.89 -4.88 -38.10
CA GLY A 402 20.83 -4.20 -37.21
C GLY A 402 22.19 -4.86 -37.06
N TYR A 403 22.97 -4.32 -36.13
CA TYR A 403 24.33 -4.80 -35.85
C TYR A 403 24.62 -4.93 -34.37
N SER A 404 25.65 -5.73 -34.08
CA SER A 404 26.25 -5.90 -32.77
C SER A 404 27.78 -5.79 -32.90
N ARG A 405 28.42 -5.00 -32.02
CA ARG A 405 29.87 -4.83 -31.99
C ARG A 405 30.43 -4.86 -30.57
N LEU A 406 31.64 -5.38 -30.42
CA LEU A 406 32.43 -5.34 -29.19
C LEU A 406 33.69 -4.49 -29.46
N GLY A 407 33.69 -3.24 -29.03
CA GLY A 407 34.69 -2.25 -29.43
C GLY A 407 34.69 -2.05 -30.95
N GLU A 408 35.83 -2.31 -31.59
CA GLU A 408 36.02 -2.24 -33.05
C GLU A 408 35.71 -3.57 -33.77
N LEU A 409 35.38 -4.63 -33.03
CA LEU A 409 35.08 -5.94 -33.61
C LEU A 409 33.59 -6.06 -33.93
N ALA A 410 33.26 -6.25 -35.20
CA ALA A 410 31.90 -6.59 -35.64
C ALA A 410 31.59 -8.04 -35.21
N VAL A 411 30.56 -8.20 -34.37
CA VAL A 411 30.06 -9.53 -33.94
C VAL A 411 29.05 -10.05 -34.96
N THR A 412 28.22 -9.17 -35.54
CA THR A 412 27.36 -9.49 -36.67
C THR A 412 27.78 -8.67 -37.89
N ARG A 413 27.76 -9.31 -39.06
CA ARG A 413 28.05 -8.63 -40.32
C ARG A 413 26.85 -7.76 -40.68
N TRP A 414 27.06 -6.45 -40.73
CA TRP A 414 26.06 -5.48 -41.11
C TRP A 414 26.67 -4.44 -42.04
N GLN A 415 25.93 -4.08 -43.07
CA GLN A 415 26.31 -3.06 -44.04
C GLN A 415 25.20 -2.01 -44.04
N PRO A 416 25.51 -0.74 -43.72
CA PRO A 416 24.51 0.32 -43.71
C PRO A 416 24.00 0.54 -45.14
N ASP A 417 22.71 0.34 -45.34
CA ASP A 417 22.01 0.72 -46.57
C ASP A 417 20.82 1.64 -46.21
N PRO A 418 20.78 2.89 -46.70
CA PRO A 418 19.72 3.84 -46.37
C PRO A 418 18.40 3.56 -47.09
N THR A 419 18.36 2.58 -48.00
CA THR A 419 17.19 2.21 -48.80
C THR A 419 16.62 0.85 -48.40
N GLU A 420 17.45 -0.07 -47.92
CA GLU A 420 17.07 -1.44 -47.60
C GLU A 420 17.50 -1.86 -46.19
N ASP A 421 16.68 -2.68 -45.52
CA ASP A 421 16.98 -3.26 -44.20
C ASP A 421 17.14 -4.78 -44.35
N ARG A 422 18.32 -5.20 -44.84
CA ARG A 422 18.57 -6.59 -45.28
C ARG A 422 19.38 -7.44 -44.31
N LEU A 423 20.10 -6.82 -43.39
CA LEU A 423 21.11 -7.50 -42.55
C LEU A 423 20.73 -7.39 -41.09
N GLY A 424 20.61 -8.52 -40.41
CA GLY A 424 20.18 -8.59 -39.01
C GLY A 424 20.02 -10.02 -38.51
N SER A 425 19.57 -10.14 -37.27
CA SER A 425 19.21 -11.42 -36.65
C SER A 425 17.70 -11.45 -36.44
N TYR A 426 17.03 -12.36 -37.13
CA TYR A 426 15.57 -12.46 -37.14
C TYR A 426 15.13 -13.74 -36.42
N ILE A 427 14.07 -13.65 -35.62
CA ILE A 427 13.47 -14.81 -34.96
C ILE A 427 12.08 -15.00 -35.55
N PHE A 428 11.92 -16.02 -36.37
CA PHE A 428 10.61 -16.35 -36.91
C PHE A 428 9.86 -17.26 -35.95
N LEU A 429 8.72 -16.80 -35.50
CA LEU A 429 7.73 -17.60 -34.78
C LEU A 429 6.74 -18.16 -35.81
N ARG A 430 6.26 -19.38 -35.56
CA ARG A 430 5.19 -19.99 -36.35
C ARG A 430 4.14 -20.51 -35.40
N ASP A 431 2.89 -20.16 -35.66
CA ASP A 431 1.77 -20.80 -35.00
C ASP A 431 1.55 -22.19 -35.61
N ALA A 432 1.64 -23.22 -34.76
CA ALA A 432 1.55 -24.61 -35.17
C ALA A 432 0.13 -25.05 -35.58
N SER A 433 -0.89 -24.26 -35.23
CA SER A 433 -2.30 -24.58 -35.45
C SER A 433 -2.86 -24.03 -36.77
N ASN A 434 -2.53 -22.78 -37.11
CA ASN A 434 -2.98 -22.11 -38.35
C ASN A 434 -1.88 -21.98 -39.41
N GLY A 435 -0.60 -22.15 -39.02
CA GLY A 435 0.54 -22.02 -39.92
C GLY A 435 0.99 -20.59 -40.20
N ASP A 436 0.46 -19.60 -39.48
CA ASP A 436 0.84 -18.20 -39.60
C ASP A 436 2.27 -17.97 -39.06
N TRP A 437 2.96 -16.99 -39.64
CA TRP A 437 4.33 -16.64 -39.30
C TRP A 437 4.46 -15.15 -38.98
N TRP A 438 5.35 -14.86 -38.05
CA TRP A 438 5.69 -13.53 -37.55
C TRP A 438 7.20 -13.53 -37.22
N SER A 439 7.86 -12.37 -37.34
CA SER A 439 9.30 -12.20 -37.11
C SER A 439 9.59 -11.11 -36.11
#